data_AF-A0A9C7UR95-F1
#
_entry.id   AF-A0A9C7UR95-F1
#
_cell.length_a   1.000
_cell.length_b   1.000
_cell.length_c   1.000
_cell.angle_alpha   90.00
_cell.angle_beta   90.00
_cell.angle_gamma   90.00
#
_symmetry.space_group_name_H-M   'P 1'
#
loop_
_entity.id
_entity.type
_entity.pdbx_description
1 polymer ?
#
loop_
_entity_poly.entity_id
_entity_poly.type
_entity_poly.pdbx_seq_one_letter_code
_entity_poly.pdbx_strand_id
1 'polypeptide(L)'
;MAYKFRTDVMRMMEKGIFRKAKWYEVVKRHPPLASPGNRGKPPRIVLEEDTLYDELYQKIPQLRYTPLNIGDSLYGNRNVCDKFVYFQKMYMDSKGLSKEEAFYTVQKELDGELREAVRQSSSLYWNGTLGQSEDATELIQETSYKYMKMEESLAKLFAKKYSLASKQGEREISATVEEHAETLEQQNNDSKKDVE
;
A
#
# COMPACT_ATOMS: atom_id res chain seq x y z
N MET A 1 -0.42 -21.93 -39.39
CA MET A 1 -0.08 -22.22 -40.80
C MET A 1 1.40 -22.58 -41.01
N ALA A 2 2.35 -22.07 -40.21
CA ALA A 2 3.80 -22.29 -40.38
C ALA A 2 4.31 -23.74 -40.18
N TYR A 3 3.69 -24.55 -39.31
CA TYR A 3 4.13 -25.95 -39.09
C TYR A 3 3.99 -26.82 -40.34
N LYS A 4 2.91 -26.62 -41.10
CA LYS A 4 2.67 -27.37 -42.34
C LYS A 4 3.79 -27.10 -43.35
N PHE A 5 4.18 -25.83 -43.52
CA PHE A 5 5.29 -25.48 -44.41
C PHE A 5 6.62 -26.16 -44.02
N ARG A 6 7.02 -26.09 -42.74
CA ARG A 6 8.25 -26.76 -42.29
C ARG A 6 8.18 -28.28 -42.51
N THR A 7 7.09 -28.92 -42.11
CA THR A 7 6.95 -30.37 -42.26
C THR A 7 6.93 -30.80 -43.72
N ASP A 8 6.32 -30.00 -44.59
CA ASP A 8 6.22 -30.28 -46.02
C ASP A 8 7.58 -30.10 -46.71
N VAL A 9 8.31 -29.01 -46.39
CA VAL A 9 9.67 -28.77 -46.93
C VAL A 9 10.66 -29.85 -46.45
N MET A 10 10.63 -30.21 -45.17
CA MET A 10 11.49 -31.28 -44.65
C MET A 10 11.16 -32.63 -45.32
N ARG A 11 9.88 -32.93 -45.55
CA ARG A 11 9.44 -34.14 -46.26
C ARG A 11 9.90 -34.15 -47.72
N MET A 12 9.89 -33.01 -48.42
CA MET A 12 10.39 -32.90 -49.79
C MET A 12 11.91 -33.10 -49.87
N MET A 13 12.67 -32.60 -48.89
CA MET A 13 14.12 -32.86 -48.78
C MET A 13 14.43 -34.33 -48.46
N GLU A 14 13.61 -34.99 -47.64
CA GLU A 14 13.75 -36.42 -47.33
C GLU A 14 13.44 -37.32 -48.51
N LYS A 15 12.44 -36.97 -49.32
CA LYS A 15 12.09 -37.68 -50.56
C LYS A 15 13.05 -37.41 -51.72
N GLY A 16 14.08 -36.58 -51.52
CA GLY A 16 15.05 -36.23 -52.56
C GLY A 16 14.51 -35.29 -53.66
N ILE A 17 13.33 -34.69 -53.45
CA ILE A 17 12.75 -33.70 -54.39
C ILE A 17 13.59 -32.41 -54.38
N PHE A 18 14.13 -32.05 -53.22
CA PHE A 18 15.07 -30.94 -53.06
C PHE A 18 16.39 -31.42 -52.46
N ARG A 19 17.49 -30.76 -52.84
CA ARG A 19 18.78 -30.92 -52.16
C ARG A 19 18.63 -30.49 -50.69
N LYS A 20 19.15 -31.30 -49.76
CA LYS A 20 19.18 -30.98 -48.33
C LYS A 20 19.87 -29.63 -48.10
N ALA A 21 19.17 -28.71 -47.46
CA ALA A 21 19.73 -27.42 -47.07
C ALA A 21 20.65 -27.56 -45.85
N LYS A 22 21.61 -26.63 -45.69
CA LYS A 22 22.56 -26.65 -44.56
C LYS A 22 21.89 -26.65 -43.18
N TRP A 23 20.72 -26.04 -43.06
CA TRP A 23 19.95 -25.95 -41.82
C TRP A 23 19.11 -27.21 -41.51
N TYR A 24 18.95 -28.14 -42.47
CA TYR A 24 18.06 -29.31 -42.32
C TYR A 24 18.44 -30.18 -41.11
N GLU A 25 19.72 -30.52 -40.95
CA GLU A 25 20.18 -31.38 -39.86
C GLU A 25 20.03 -30.70 -38.48
N VAL A 26 20.23 -29.37 -38.41
CA VAL A 26 20.04 -28.59 -37.17
C VAL A 26 18.57 -28.59 -36.75
N VAL A 27 17.67 -28.31 -37.69
CA VAL A 27 16.22 -28.25 -37.45
C VAL A 27 15.62 -29.65 -37.20
N LYS A 28 16.23 -30.71 -37.73
CA LYS A 28 15.86 -32.10 -37.44
C LYS A 28 16.27 -32.49 -36.02
N ARG A 29 17.48 -32.13 -35.60
CA ARG A 29 18.00 -32.41 -34.25
C ARG A 29 17.30 -31.58 -33.18
N HIS A 30 16.99 -30.32 -33.49
CA HIS A 30 16.34 -29.38 -32.57
C HIS A 30 15.05 -28.85 -33.22
N PRO A 31 13.96 -29.64 -33.19
CA PRO A 31 12.68 -29.16 -33.68
C PRO A 31 12.19 -28.00 -32.78
N PRO A 32 11.64 -26.90 -33.36
CA PRO A 32 10.90 -25.91 -32.58
C PRO A 32 9.82 -26.60 -31.74
N LEU A 33 9.63 -26.06 -30.53
CA LEU A 33 8.55 -26.47 -29.65
C LEU A 33 7.22 -26.40 -30.41
N ALA A 34 6.41 -27.44 -30.28
CA ALA A 34 5.07 -27.43 -30.87
C ALA A 34 4.31 -26.22 -30.33
N SER A 35 3.61 -25.51 -31.22
CA SER A 35 2.77 -24.42 -30.77
C SER A 35 1.78 -24.98 -29.76
N PRO A 36 1.61 -24.31 -28.61
CA PRO A 36 0.59 -24.72 -27.67
C PRO A 36 -0.73 -24.82 -28.43
N GLY A 37 -1.44 -25.94 -28.24
CA GLY A 37 -2.79 -26.07 -28.77
C GLY A 37 -3.66 -24.90 -28.32
N ASN A 38 -4.77 -24.65 -28.99
CA ASN A 38 -5.68 -23.58 -28.59
C ASN A 38 -6.31 -23.96 -27.23
N ARG A 39 -5.70 -23.53 -26.13
CA ARG A 39 -6.10 -23.85 -24.74
C ARG A 39 -7.22 -22.94 -24.24
N GLY A 40 -7.89 -22.23 -25.14
CA GLY A 40 -8.93 -21.24 -24.79
C GLY A 40 -8.32 -19.96 -24.20
N LYS A 41 -9.17 -19.20 -23.49
CA LYS A 41 -8.78 -17.95 -22.84
C LYS A 41 -7.86 -18.26 -21.64
N PRO A 42 -6.68 -17.63 -21.52
CA PRO A 42 -5.83 -17.82 -20.35
C PRO A 42 -6.55 -17.35 -19.08
N PRO A 43 -6.35 -18.02 -17.93
CA PRO A 43 -6.93 -17.60 -16.66
C PRO A 43 -6.37 -16.25 -16.24
N ARG A 44 -7.16 -15.51 -15.45
CA ARG A 44 -6.68 -14.27 -14.83
C ARG A 44 -5.67 -14.63 -13.74
N ILE A 45 -4.49 -14.03 -13.80
CA ILE A 45 -3.51 -14.08 -12.71
C ILE A 45 -4.00 -13.10 -11.64
N VAL A 46 -4.16 -13.60 -10.42
CA VAL A 46 -4.57 -12.81 -9.25
C VAL A 46 -3.54 -13.07 -8.16
N LEU A 47 -3.02 -11.99 -7.58
CA LEU A 47 -2.07 -12.02 -6.48
C LEU A 47 -2.78 -11.68 -5.17
N GLU A 48 -2.22 -12.11 -4.05
CA GLU A 48 -2.80 -11.78 -2.73
C GLU A 48 -2.74 -10.27 -2.47
N GLU A 49 -1.68 -9.64 -2.96
CA GLU A 49 -1.41 -8.22 -2.89
C GLU A 49 -2.46 -7.38 -3.64
N ASP A 50 -3.12 -7.94 -4.67
CA ASP A 50 -4.13 -7.23 -5.45
C ASP A 50 -5.26 -6.68 -4.54
N THR A 51 -5.63 -7.44 -3.51
CA THR A 51 -6.65 -7.03 -2.54
C THR A 51 -6.19 -5.88 -1.65
N LEU A 52 -4.89 -5.76 -1.38
CA LEU A 52 -4.30 -4.66 -0.60
C LEU A 52 -4.22 -3.38 -1.45
N TYR A 53 -3.88 -3.51 -2.73
CA TYR A 53 -3.93 -2.40 -3.68
C TYR A 53 -5.35 -1.85 -3.84
N ASP A 54 -6.34 -2.73 -4.02
CA ASP A 54 -7.73 -2.32 -4.17
C ASP A 54 -8.21 -1.50 -2.96
N GLU A 55 -7.88 -1.92 -1.74
CA GLU A 55 -8.22 -1.18 -0.53
C GLU A 55 -7.45 0.14 -0.39
N LEU A 56 -6.15 0.15 -0.71
CA LEU A 56 -5.35 1.37 -0.73
C LEU A 56 -5.97 2.40 -1.67
N TYR A 57 -6.35 1.98 -2.87
CA TYR A 57 -6.97 2.83 -3.88
C TYR A 57 -8.44 3.16 -3.63
N GLN A 58 -9.11 2.48 -2.71
CA GLN A 58 -10.43 2.89 -2.21
C GLN A 58 -10.29 3.96 -1.14
N LYS A 59 -9.31 3.82 -0.24
CA LYS A 59 -9.05 4.80 0.83
C LYS A 59 -8.39 6.09 0.32
N ILE A 60 -7.48 5.97 -0.65
CA ILE A 60 -6.75 7.09 -1.25
C ILE A 60 -6.83 6.99 -2.79
N PRO A 61 -7.96 7.39 -3.40
CA PRO A 61 -8.20 7.23 -4.84
C PRO A 61 -7.20 7.96 -5.74
N GLN A 62 -6.58 9.03 -5.25
CA GLN A 62 -5.62 9.84 -6.00
C GLN A 62 -4.38 9.04 -6.41
N LEU A 63 -3.97 8.07 -5.58
CA LEU A 63 -2.78 7.25 -5.83
C LEU A 63 -2.90 6.36 -7.08
N ARG A 64 -4.10 6.18 -7.64
CA ARG A 64 -4.30 5.47 -8.92
C ARG A 64 -3.59 6.16 -10.08
N TYR A 65 -3.33 7.46 -9.96
CA TYR A 65 -2.72 8.30 -11.01
C TYR A 65 -1.27 8.66 -10.69
N THR A 66 -0.65 8.01 -9.71
CA THR A 66 0.76 8.22 -9.40
C THR A 66 1.61 7.75 -10.59
N PRO A 67 2.52 8.60 -11.11
CA PRO A 67 3.32 8.26 -12.29
C PRO A 67 4.24 7.07 -11.98
N LEU A 68 4.21 6.07 -12.87
CA LEU A 68 5.02 4.86 -12.75
C LEU A 68 6.25 4.96 -13.66
N ASN A 69 7.44 4.91 -13.08
CA ASN A 69 8.69 4.80 -13.83
C ASN A 69 8.98 3.33 -14.15
N ILE A 70 8.44 2.84 -15.27
CA ILE A 70 8.57 1.44 -15.70
C ILE A 70 10.04 1.08 -16.02
N GLY A 71 10.89 2.07 -16.34
CA GLY A 71 12.31 1.90 -16.66
C GLY A 71 13.22 1.63 -15.47
N ASP A 72 12.79 1.93 -14.24
CA ASP A 72 13.61 1.81 -13.02
C ASP A 72 13.47 0.41 -12.35
N SER A 73 12.93 -0.57 -13.07
CA SER A 73 12.47 -1.86 -12.52
C SER A 73 13.56 -2.80 -11.95
N LEU A 74 14.83 -2.38 -11.95
CA LEU A 74 15.91 -3.11 -11.30
C LEU A 74 16.11 -2.60 -9.87
N TYR A 75 15.27 -3.11 -8.97
CA TYR A 75 15.54 -3.30 -7.54
C TYR A 75 15.66 -2.08 -6.60
N GLY A 76 15.71 -0.84 -7.07
CA GLY A 76 15.93 0.33 -6.20
C GLY A 76 14.70 1.18 -5.88
N ASN A 77 14.00 1.65 -6.92
CA ASN A 77 12.94 2.65 -6.79
C ASN A 77 11.55 2.02 -6.93
N ARG A 78 11.10 1.31 -5.91
CA ARG A 78 9.70 0.87 -5.84
C ARG A 78 8.78 2.09 -5.76
N ASN A 79 7.67 2.05 -6.49
CA ASN A 79 6.59 3.04 -6.35
C ASN A 79 6.14 3.11 -4.89
N VAL A 80 5.72 4.28 -4.43
CA VAL A 80 5.17 4.48 -3.08
C VAL A 80 4.02 3.52 -2.79
N CYS A 81 3.16 3.23 -3.78
CA CYS A 81 2.09 2.24 -3.63
C CYS A 81 2.63 0.82 -3.41
N ASP A 82 3.67 0.43 -4.15
CA ASP A 82 4.29 -0.89 -4.02
C ASP A 82 5.02 -1.04 -2.69
N LYS A 83 5.71 0.02 -2.23
CA LYS A 83 6.30 0.07 -0.90
C LYS A 83 5.21 -0.08 0.17
N PHE A 84 4.10 0.64 0.03
CA PHE A 84 3.01 0.60 0.99
C PHE A 84 2.45 -0.82 1.14
N VAL A 85 2.07 -1.46 0.02
CA VAL A 85 1.51 -2.81 0.03
C VAL A 85 2.53 -3.83 0.54
N TYR A 86 3.80 -3.69 0.16
CA TYR A 86 4.87 -4.54 0.65
C TYR A 86 5.03 -4.46 2.17
N PHE A 87 5.09 -3.24 2.74
CA PHE A 87 5.20 -3.07 4.18
C PHE A 87 3.94 -3.51 4.92
N GLN A 88 2.75 -3.29 4.34
CA GLN A 88 1.50 -3.74 4.94
C GLN A 88 1.47 -5.26 5.04
N LYS A 89 1.81 -5.97 3.95
CA LYS A 89 1.93 -7.43 3.94
C LYS A 89 3.01 -7.91 4.92
N MET A 90 4.19 -7.29 4.91
CA MET A 90 5.25 -7.59 5.88
C MET A 90 4.78 -7.46 7.32
N TYR A 91 4.01 -6.44 7.68
CA TYR A 91 3.51 -6.27 9.04
C TYR A 91 2.41 -7.25 9.42
N MET A 92 1.57 -7.64 8.47
CA MET A 92 0.60 -8.72 8.67
C MET A 92 1.33 -10.05 8.91
N ASP A 93 2.32 -10.38 8.08
CA ASP A 93 3.02 -11.67 8.11
C ASP A 93 3.99 -11.79 9.30
N SER A 94 4.76 -10.74 9.58
CA SER A 94 5.84 -10.79 10.59
C SER A 94 5.42 -10.37 11.99
N LYS A 95 4.53 -9.38 12.12
CA LYS A 95 4.06 -8.85 13.41
C LYS A 95 2.68 -9.38 13.80
N GLY A 96 2.01 -10.13 12.92
CA GLY A 96 0.66 -10.64 13.16
C GLY A 96 -0.38 -9.54 13.30
N LEU A 97 -0.12 -8.35 12.76
CA LEU A 97 -1.06 -7.23 12.83
C LEU A 97 -2.30 -7.51 11.99
N SER A 98 -3.45 -7.02 12.46
CA SER A 98 -4.65 -7.03 11.62
C SER A 98 -4.44 -6.15 10.39
N LYS A 99 -5.23 -6.41 9.34
CA LYS A 99 -5.15 -5.67 8.08
C LYS A 99 -5.30 -4.15 8.26
N GLU A 100 -6.21 -3.74 9.14
CA GLU A 100 -6.46 -2.32 9.46
C GLU A 100 -5.32 -1.70 10.26
N GLU A 101 -4.82 -2.38 11.29
CA GLU A 101 -3.69 -1.89 12.10
C GLU A 101 -2.42 -1.76 11.25
N ALA A 102 -2.14 -2.76 10.42
CA ALA A 102 -1.04 -2.73 9.46
C ALA A 102 -1.19 -1.54 8.50
N PHE A 103 -2.39 -1.28 7.99
CA PHE A 103 -2.67 -0.13 7.12
C PHE A 103 -2.30 1.20 7.79
N TYR A 104 -2.82 1.45 9.01
CA TYR A 104 -2.55 2.70 9.71
C TYR A 104 -1.09 2.85 10.14
N THR A 105 -0.43 1.74 10.47
CA THR A 105 0.99 1.72 10.83
C THR A 105 1.84 2.15 9.63
N VAL A 106 1.63 1.54 8.46
CA VAL A 106 2.35 1.90 7.24
C VAL A 106 2.02 3.31 6.78
N GLN A 107 0.74 3.71 6.87
CA GLN A 107 0.32 5.07 6.52
C GLN A 107 1.08 6.12 7.34
N LYS A 108 1.28 5.88 8.64
CA LYS A 108 2.04 6.78 9.50
C LYS A 108 3.53 6.79 9.17
N GLU A 109 4.11 5.65 8.83
CA GLU A 109 5.53 5.54 8.46
C GLU A 109 5.85 6.16 7.11
N LEU A 110 4.95 6.03 6.14
CA LEU A 110 5.11 6.55 4.78
C LEU A 110 4.38 7.87 4.53
N ASP A 111 3.88 8.56 5.56
CA ASP A 111 3.03 9.75 5.42
C ASP A 111 3.68 10.83 4.53
N GLY A 112 4.98 11.07 4.70
CA GLY A 112 5.73 12.01 3.86
C GLY A 112 5.75 11.63 2.37
N GLU A 113 6.08 10.38 2.07
CA GLU A 113 6.11 9.86 0.69
C GLU A 113 4.70 9.81 0.08
N LEU A 114 3.69 9.44 0.87
CA LEU A 114 2.29 9.40 0.46
C LEU A 114 1.76 10.79 0.13
N ARG A 115 2.02 11.79 0.97
CA ARG A 115 1.62 13.19 0.71
C ARG A 115 2.23 13.70 -0.59
N GLU A 116 3.50 13.42 -0.82
CA GLU A 116 4.17 13.80 -2.05
C GLU A 116 3.59 13.09 -3.29
N ALA A 117 3.35 11.78 -3.19
CA ALA A 117 2.73 10.99 -4.26
C ALA A 117 1.29 11.46 -4.55
N VAL A 118 0.51 11.81 -3.52
CA VAL A 118 -0.85 12.39 -3.67
C VAL A 118 -0.78 13.77 -4.33
N ARG A 119 0.19 14.60 -3.96
CA ARG A 119 0.39 15.92 -4.60
C ARG A 119 0.73 15.79 -6.08
N GLN A 120 1.68 14.91 -6.42
CA GLN A 120 2.10 14.67 -7.80
C GLN A 120 0.96 14.07 -8.64
N SER A 121 0.25 13.07 -8.10
CA SER A 121 -0.88 12.43 -8.78
C SER A 121 -2.07 13.37 -8.97
N SER A 122 -2.38 14.24 -7.98
CA SER A 122 -3.44 15.24 -8.10
C SER A 122 -3.12 16.26 -9.20
N SER A 123 -1.88 16.70 -9.31
CA SER A 123 -1.46 17.59 -10.40
C SER A 123 -1.66 16.95 -11.79
N LEU A 124 -1.42 15.64 -11.92
CA LEU A 124 -1.57 14.92 -13.19
C LEU A 124 -3.02 14.58 -13.52
N TYR A 125 -3.84 14.18 -12.54
CA TYR A 125 -5.25 13.89 -12.72
C TYR A 125 -6.00 15.11 -13.30
N TRP A 126 -5.71 16.30 -12.80
CA TRP A 126 -6.40 17.51 -13.27
C TRP A 126 -5.85 18.02 -14.61
N ASN A 127 -4.54 17.94 -14.87
CA ASN A 127 -3.96 18.31 -16.15
C ASN A 127 -4.42 17.42 -17.33
N GLY A 128 -4.80 16.16 -17.05
CA GLY A 128 -5.32 15.24 -18.07
C GLY A 128 -6.83 15.31 -18.28
N THR A 129 -7.59 15.80 -17.30
CA THR A 129 -9.07 15.72 -17.30
C THR A 129 -9.76 17.08 -17.51
N LEU A 130 -9.12 18.19 -17.15
CA LEU A 130 -9.53 19.53 -17.55
C LEU A 130 -8.29 20.24 -18.12
N GLY A 131 -8.34 20.62 -19.39
CA GLY A 131 -7.35 21.53 -19.95
C GLY A 131 -7.21 22.77 -19.06
N GLN A 132 -5.97 23.20 -18.85
CA GLN A 132 -5.51 24.33 -18.01
C GLN A 132 -6.53 25.48 -17.81
N SER A 133 -7.55 25.28 -16.97
CA SER A 133 -8.51 26.33 -16.61
C SER A 133 -8.22 26.77 -15.18
N GLU A 134 -8.22 28.08 -14.95
CA GLU A 134 -7.96 28.69 -13.64
C GLU A 134 -8.91 28.13 -12.56
N ASP A 135 -10.15 27.80 -12.95
CA ASP A 135 -11.16 27.16 -12.11
C ASP A 135 -10.73 25.79 -11.55
N ALA A 136 -9.99 24.98 -12.32
CA ALA A 136 -9.54 23.66 -11.87
C ALA A 136 -8.43 23.80 -10.82
N THR A 137 -7.57 24.80 -10.95
CA THR A 137 -6.52 25.08 -9.97
C THR A 137 -7.09 25.60 -8.64
N GLU A 138 -8.14 26.41 -8.66
CA GLU A 138 -8.84 26.85 -7.45
C GLU A 138 -9.50 25.67 -6.72
N LEU A 139 -10.11 24.74 -7.46
CA LEU A 139 -10.75 23.56 -6.87
C LEU A 139 -9.74 22.60 -6.22
N ILE A 140 -8.53 22.47 -6.81
CA ILE A 140 -7.42 21.71 -6.21
C ILE A 140 -6.95 22.35 -4.91
N GLN A 141 -6.86 23.68 -4.88
CA GLN A 141 -6.48 24.42 -3.68
C GLN A 141 -7.56 24.30 -2.59
N GLU A 142 -8.84 24.43 -2.95
CA GLU A 142 -9.95 24.26 -2.01
C GLU A 142 -10.03 22.85 -1.43
N THR A 143 -9.90 21.82 -2.27
CA THR A 143 -9.96 20.42 -1.82
C THR A 143 -8.76 20.07 -0.95
N SER A 144 -7.55 20.46 -1.35
CA SER A 144 -6.34 20.29 -0.54
C SER A 144 -6.45 21.02 0.81
N TYR A 145 -6.98 22.25 0.81
CA TYR A 145 -7.21 23.03 2.02
C TYR A 145 -8.25 22.38 2.93
N LYS A 146 -9.32 21.82 2.37
CA LYS A 146 -10.38 21.12 3.12
C LYS A 146 -9.84 19.86 3.78
N TYR A 147 -8.97 19.11 3.10
CA TYR A 147 -8.27 17.96 3.69
C TYR A 147 -7.33 18.38 4.82
N MET A 148 -6.52 19.43 4.64
CA MET A 148 -5.65 19.92 5.72
C MET A 148 -6.45 20.40 6.94
N LYS A 149 -7.56 21.13 6.74
CA LYS A 149 -8.44 21.55 7.84
C LYS A 149 -9.08 20.36 8.56
N MET A 150 -9.43 19.31 7.84
CA MET A 150 -9.96 18.08 8.44
C MET A 150 -8.89 17.41 9.32
N GLU A 151 -7.65 17.30 8.83
CA GLU A 151 -6.53 16.77 9.63
C GLU A 151 -6.26 17.60 10.88
N GLU A 152 -6.26 18.94 10.78
CA GLU A 152 -6.13 19.80 11.96
C GLU A 152 -7.26 19.60 12.96
N SER A 153 -8.49 19.42 12.47
CA SER A 153 -9.64 19.19 13.35
C SER A 153 -9.54 17.84 14.07
N LEU A 154 -9.05 16.80 13.39
CA LEU A 154 -8.77 15.50 13.98
C LEU A 154 -7.64 15.59 14.98
N ALA A 155 -6.53 16.27 14.64
CA ALA A 155 -5.42 16.50 15.55
C ALA A 155 -5.85 17.26 16.83
N LYS A 156 -6.72 18.27 16.69
CA LYS A 156 -7.32 19.00 17.82
C LYS A 156 -8.22 18.10 18.66
N LEU A 157 -9.00 17.21 18.04
CA LEU A 157 -9.82 16.23 18.75
C LEU A 157 -8.96 15.23 19.52
N PHE A 158 -7.86 14.74 18.93
CA PHE A 158 -6.91 13.86 19.60
C PHE A 158 -6.22 14.59 20.77
N ALA A 159 -5.72 15.81 20.57
CA ALA A 159 -5.12 16.62 21.63
C ALA A 159 -6.11 16.91 22.78
N LYS A 160 -7.39 17.13 22.45
CA LYS A 160 -8.46 17.30 23.44
C LYS A 160 -8.75 16.02 24.20
N LYS A 161 -8.76 14.85 23.55
CA LYS A 161 -8.87 13.55 24.24
C LYS A 161 -7.68 13.30 25.16
N TYR A 162 -6.45 13.59 24.73
CA TYR A 162 -5.26 13.44 25.56
C TYR A 162 -5.26 14.38 26.77
N SER A 163 -5.68 15.64 26.61
CA SER A 163 -5.78 16.57 27.75
C SER A 163 -6.92 16.22 28.72
N LEU A 164 -8.03 15.65 28.24
CA LEU A 164 -9.09 15.13 29.10
C LEU A 164 -8.62 13.89 29.87
N ALA A 165 -7.90 12.98 29.21
CA ALA A 165 -7.31 11.80 29.86
C ALA A 165 -6.24 12.19 30.91
N SER A 166 -5.40 13.20 30.64
CA SER A 166 -4.42 13.67 31.63
C SER A 166 -5.09 14.31 32.84
N LYS A 167 -6.16 15.10 32.63
CA LYS A 167 -6.93 15.71 33.72
C LYS A 167 -7.70 14.70 34.56
N GLN A 168 -8.13 13.58 33.96
CA GLN A 168 -8.73 12.46 34.71
C GLN A 168 -7.67 11.74 35.54
N GLY A 169 -6.49 11.46 34.96
CA GLY A 169 -5.36 10.89 35.71
C GLY A 169 -4.90 11.77 36.87
N GLU A 170 -4.82 13.09 36.68
CA GLU A 170 -4.47 14.03 37.77
C GLU A 170 -5.53 14.03 38.89
N ARG A 171 -6.82 13.91 38.57
CA ARG A 171 -7.88 13.80 39.57
C ARG A 171 -7.86 12.48 40.34
N GLU A 172 -7.56 11.38 39.66
CA GLU A 172 -7.40 10.06 40.31
C GLU A 172 -6.16 10.03 41.22
N ILE A 173 -5.07 10.72 40.83
CA ILE A 173 -3.88 10.87 41.67
C ILE A 173 -4.17 11.78 42.88
N SER A 174 -4.88 12.90 42.70
CA SER A 174 -5.26 13.75 43.84
C SER A 174 -6.22 13.05 44.79
N ALA A 175 -7.20 12.30 44.30
CA ALA A 175 -8.13 11.54 45.14
C ALA A 175 -7.43 10.44 45.95
N THR A 176 -6.48 9.73 45.33
CA THR A 176 -5.70 8.71 46.05
C THR A 176 -4.73 9.32 47.08
N VAL A 177 -4.21 10.53 46.84
CA VAL A 177 -3.38 11.27 47.81
C VAL A 177 -4.20 11.80 48.99
N GLU A 178 -5.44 12.26 48.76
CA GLU A 178 -6.37 12.68 49.81
C GLU A 178 -6.82 11.48 50.67
N GLU A 179 -7.16 10.33 50.06
CA GLU A 179 -7.48 9.09 50.79
C GLU A 179 -6.28 8.58 51.61
N HIS A 180 -5.06 8.73 51.10
CA HIS A 180 -3.85 8.36 51.85
C HIS A 180 -3.53 9.33 53.00
N ALA A 181 -3.89 10.60 52.87
CA ALA A 181 -3.72 11.60 53.92
C ALA A 181 -4.74 11.43 55.07
N GLU A 182 -6.00 11.14 54.74
CA GLU A 182 -7.05 10.87 55.74
C GLU A 182 -6.78 9.59 56.54
N THR A 183 -6.23 8.56 55.91
CA THR A 183 -5.82 7.32 56.61
C THR A 183 -4.63 7.53 57.55
N LEU A 184 -3.70 8.44 57.23
CA LEU A 184 -2.57 8.82 58.09
C LEU A 184 -3.00 9.67 59.29
N GLU A 185 -4.02 10.52 59.16
CA GLU A 185 -4.58 11.28 60.28
C GLU A 185 -5.38 10.40 61.25
N GLN A 186 -6.09 9.38 60.76
CA GLN A 186 -6.81 8.42 61.61
C GLN A 186 -5.84 7.55 62.44
N GLN A 187 -4.72 7.08 61.84
CA GLN A 187 -3.71 6.30 62.57
C GLN A 187 -2.99 7.10 63.67
N ASN A 188 -2.80 8.41 63.47
CA ASN A 188 -2.20 9.30 64.47
C ASN A 188 -3.15 9.64 65.64
N ASN A 189 -4.46 9.61 65.42
CA ASN A 189 -5.44 9.85 66.47
C ASN A 189 -5.70 8.60 67.34
N ASP A 190 -5.63 7.40 66.77
CA ASP A 190 -5.75 6.16 67.54
C ASP A 190 -4.52 5.90 68.42
N SER A 191 -3.32 6.32 68.00
CA SER A 191 -2.09 6.17 68.79
C SER A 191 -1.99 7.13 69.99
N LYS A 192 -2.89 8.11 70.11
CA LYS A 192 -2.92 9.08 71.24
C LYS A 192 -3.91 8.71 72.35
N LYS A 193 -4.71 7.66 72.20
CA LYS A 193 -5.71 7.24 73.20
C LYS A 193 -5.23 6.22 74.22
N ASP A 194 -4.01 5.68 74.08
CA ASP A 194 -3.45 4.67 75.00
C ASP A 194 -2.43 5.23 76.01
N VAL A 195 -2.44 6.55 76.24
CA VAL A 195 -1.59 7.19 77.26
C VAL A 195 -2.47 8.03 78.20
N GLU A 196 -3.19 7.36 79.11
CA GLU A 196 -3.64 7.89 80.40
C GLU A 196 -3.61 6.79 81.46
#